data_AF-X1DKT1-F1
#
_entry.id   AF-X1DKT1-F1
#
_cell.length_a   1.000
_cell.length_b   1.000
_cell.length_c   1.000
_cell.angle_alpha   90.00
_cell.angle_beta   90.00
_cell.angle_gamma   90.00
#
_symmetry.space_group_name_H-M   'P 1'
#
loop_
_entity.id
_entity.type
_entity.pdbx_description
1 polymer ?
#
loop_
_entity_poly.entity_id
_entity_poly.type
_entity_poly.pdbx_seq_one_letter_code
_entity_poly.pdbx_strand_id
1 'polypeptide(L)' 'MKIKQRHFIRKSELKPLKDEILKQYDEKFIEQIFPKKSNVELIQTESGDTLYAVNNELKIWKSKDGYLPVLTLLLNN' A
#
# COMPACT_ATOMS: atom_id res chain seq x y z
N MET A 1 -14.79 -9.30 -3.45
CA MET A 1 -14.51 -8.29 -2.39
C MET A 1 -15.40 -7.08 -2.63
N LYS A 2 -16.15 -6.61 -1.63
CA LYS A 2 -16.93 -5.36 -1.74
C LYS A 2 -16.15 -4.20 -1.15
N ILE A 3 -16.11 -3.08 -1.88
CA ILE A 3 -15.41 -1.86 -1.47
C ILE A 3 -16.37 -1.01 -0.66
N LYS A 4 -15.97 -0.64 0.56
CA LYS A 4 -16.70 0.29 1.41
C LYS A 4 -16.42 1.73 1.00
N GLN A 5 -15.15 2.08 0.84
CA GLN A 5 -14.72 3.40 0.40
C GLN A 5 -13.32 3.36 -0.22
N ARG A 6 -13.02 4.35 -1.05
CA ARG A 6 -11.68 4.55 -1.64
C ARG A 6 -11.40 6.03 -1.78
N HIS A 7 -10.16 6.44 -1.51
CA HIS A 7 -9.71 7.81 -1.71
C HIS A 7 -8.20 7.87 -1.95
N PHE A 8 -7.76 8.89 -2.68
CA PHE A 8 -6.34 9.17 -2.82
C PHE A 8 -5.80 9.80 -1.54
N ILE A 9 -4.69 9.28 -1.04
CA ILE A 9 -4.01 9.85 0.12
C ILE A 9 -3.17 11.06 -0.29
N ARG A 10 -3.06 12.03 0.60
CA ARG A 10 -2.27 13.23 0.37
C ARG A 10 -0.79 12.94 0.50
N LYS A 11 0.04 13.78 -0.12
CA LYS A 11 1.51 13.69 0.01
C LYS A 11 1.99 13.74 1.47
N SER A 12 1.27 14.47 2.34
CA SER A 12 1.55 14.53 3.78
C SER A 12 1.31 13.21 4.50
N GLU A 13 0.38 12.39 4.01
CA GLU A 13 0.03 11.07 4.59
C GLU A 13 0.92 9.96 4.04
N LEU A 14 1.51 10.17 2.86
CA LEU A 14 2.40 9.20 2.23
C LEU A 14 3.69 8.97 3.02
N LYS A 15 4.26 10.02 3.62
CA LYS A 15 5.51 9.87 4.40
C LYS A 15 5.30 8.98 5.64
N PRO A 16 4.31 9.24 6.52
CA PRO A 16 4.00 8.34 7.63
C PRO A 16 3.72 6.89 7.18
N LEU A 17 3.01 6.70 6.06
CA LEU A 17 2.76 5.37 5.51
C LEU A 17 4.07 4.64 5.16
N LYS A 18 4.99 5.31 4.46
CA LYS A 18 6.29 4.74 4.11
C LYS A 18 7.12 4.42 5.35
N ASP A 19 7.13 5.33 6.33
CA ASP A 19 7.87 5.15 7.58
C ASP A 19 7.34 3.93 8.38
N GLU A 20 6.02 3.68 8.37
CA GLU A 20 5.44 2.49 9.00
C GLU A 20 5.79 1.19 8.25
N ILE A 21 5.79 1.20 6.92
CA ILE A 21 6.17 0.03 6.11
C ILE A 21 7.67 -0.28 6.26
N LEU A 22 8.51 0.76 6.38
CA LEU A 22 9.96 0.64 6.59
C LEU A 22 10.34 -0.01 7.92
N LYS A 23 9.40 -0.11 8.88
CA LYS A 23 9.62 -0.90 10.11
C LYS A 23 9.65 -2.40 9.85
N GLN A 24 9.06 -2.86 8.75
CA GLN A 24 8.96 -4.28 8.38
C GLN A 24 9.81 -4.64 7.16
N TYR A 25 10.17 -3.66 6.35
CA TYR A 25 10.91 -3.83 5.08
C TYR A 25 12.05 -2.82 4.95
N ASP A 26 12.87 -2.96 3.92
CA ASP A 26 13.97 -2.03 3.64
C ASP A 26 13.59 -0.88 2.69
N GLU A 27 14.51 0.06 2.49
CA GLU A 27 14.28 1.20 1.59
C GLU A 27 14.09 0.77 0.12
N LYS A 28 14.80 -0.28 -0.32
CA LYS A 28 14.68 -0.81 -1.69
C LYS A 28 13.26 -1.26 -1.99
N PHE A 29 12.63 -1.95 -1.05
CA PHE A 29 11.23 -2.35 -1.15
C PHE A 29 10.29 -1.15 -1.25
N ILE A 30 10.50 -0.11 -0.43
CA ILE A 30 9.70 1.12 -0.49
C ILE A 30 9.83 1.80 -1.86
N GLU A 31 11.03 1.87 -2.43
CA GLU A 31 11.26 2.48 -3.74
C GLU A 31 10.61 1.68 -4.88
N GLN A 32 10.62 0.34 -4.79
CA GLN A 32 9.94 -0.54 -5.75
C GLN A 32 8.42 -0.33 -5.74
N ILE A 33 7.83 -0.14 -4.55
CA ILE A 33 6.37 0.02 -4.43
C ILE A 33 5.92 1.46 -4.68
N PHE A 34 6.68 2.45 -4.21
CA PHE A 34 6.30 3.86 -4.22
C PHE A 34 7.34 4.68 -5.00
N PRO A 35 7.32 4.61 -6.35
CA PRO A 35 8.22 5.39 -7.19
C PRO A 35 8.03 6.90 -6.96
N LYS A 36 9.04 7.70 -7.34
CA LYS A 36 9.10 9.16 -7.07
C LYS A 36 7.82 9.93 -7.44
N LYS A 37 7.11 9.49 -8.48
CA LYS A 37 5.74 9.93 -8.81
C LYS A 37 4.77 8.77 -8.55
N SER A 38 4.20 8.76 -7.37
CA SER A 38 3.25 7.73 -6.93
C SER A 38 1.91 8.38 -6.58
N ASN A 39 0.86 8.03 -7.31
CA ASN A 39 -0.52 8.27 -6.92
C ASN A 39 -0.97 7.09 -6.08
N VAL A 40 -1.22 7.32 -4.79
CA VAL A 40 -1.55 6.25 -3.86
C VAL A 40 -3.01 6.37 -3.46
N GLU A 41 -3.72 5.27 -3.64
CA GLU A 41 -5.12 5.13 -3.28
C GLU A 41 -5.25 4.16 -2.12
N LEU A 42 -5.96 4.60 -1.08
CA LEU A 42 -6.37 3.77 0.04
C LEU A 42 -7.76 3.22 -0.25
N ILE A 43 -7.89 1.89 -0.19
CA ILE A 43 -9.14 1.17 -0.43
C ILE A 43 -9.51 0.45 0.85
N GLN A 44 -10.70 0.72 1.38
CA GLN A 44 -11.26 -0.02 2.51
C GLN A 44 -12.35 -0.96 2.06
N THR A 45 -12.28 -2.20 2.51
CA THR A 45 -13.27 -3.23 2.20
C THR A 45 -14.39 -3.22 3.25
N GLU A 46 -15.52 -3.85 2.92
CA GLU A 46 -16.58 -4.08 3.91
C GLU A 46 -16.13 -5.03 5.04
N SER A 47 -15.16 -5.91 4.78
CA SER A 47 -14.55 -6.79 5.79
C SER A 47 -13.60 -6.05 6.75
N GLY A 48 -13.34 -4.76 6.53
CA GLY A 48 -12.46 -3.95 7.36
C GLY A 48 -10.99 -3.98 6.96
N ASP A 49 -10.66 -4.62 5.83
CA ASP A 49 -9.31 -4.62 5.28
C ASP A 49 -8.96 -3.26 4.69
N THR A 50 -7.69 -2.87 4.84
CA THR A 50 -7.15 -1.67 4.21
C THR A 50 -6.11 -2.07 3.18
N LEU A 51 -6.31 -1.64 1.94
CA LEU A 51 -5.48 -1.95 0.79
C LEU A 51 -4.90 -0.65 0.24
N TYR A 52 -3.69 -0.72 -0.31
CA TYR A 52 -3.05 0.40 -0.99
C TYR A 52 -2.76 0.02 -2.44
N ALA A 53 -3.36 0.78 -3.35
CA ALA A 53 -3.02 0.76 -4.76
C ALA A 53 -2.08 1.91 -5.07
N VAL A 54 -1.01 1.63 -5.80
CA VAL A 54 -0.07 2.64 -6.29
C VAL A 54 -0.15 2.66 -7.80
N ASN A 55 -0.46 3.83 -8.37
CA ASN A 55 -0.63 4.01 -9.81
C ASN A 55 -1.62 3.00 -10.43
N ASN A 56 -2.77 2.81 -9.78
CA ASN A 56 -3.86 1.88 -10.15
C ASN A 56 -3.53 0.39 -10.02
N GLU A 57 -2.36 0.04 -9.50
CA GLU A 57 -1.99 -1.35 -9.22
C GLU A 57 -2.06 -1.62 -7.72
N LEU A 58 -2.72 -2.71 -7.32
CA LEU A 58 -2.73 -3.11 -5.92
C LEU A 58 -1.31 -3.57 -5.53
N LYS A 59 -0.79 -3.03 -4.43
CA LYS A 59 0.59 -3.30 -3.99
C LYS A 59 0.67 -3.82 -2.56
N ILE A 60 -0.07 -3.20 -1.63
CA ILE A 60 0.02 -3.54 -0.21
C ILE A 60 -1.36 -3.82 0.37
N TRP A 61 -1.43 -4.82 1.25
CA TRP A 61 -2.52 -5.06 2.17
C TRP A 61 -2.08 -4.82 3.61
N LYS A 62 -2.76 -3.92 4.31
CA LYS A 62 -2.60 -3.75 5.75
C LYS A 62 -3.51 -4.75 6.47
N SER A 63 -2.88 -5.80 6.97
CA SER A 63 -3.46 -6.78 7.87
C SER A 63 -3.36 -6.28 9.33
N LYS A 64 -3.83 -7.10 10.28
CA LYS A 64 -3.65 -6.84 11.72
C LYS A 64 -2.18 -6.92 12.15
N ASP A 65 -1.39 -7.74 11.46
CA ASP A 65 0.01 -8.04 11.82
C ASP A 65 1.02 -7.16 11.06
N GLY A 66 0.53 -6.26 10.20
CA GLY A 66 1.37 -5.36 9.43
C GLY A 66 0.98 -5.22 7.97
N TYR A 67 1.93 -4.76 7.17
CA TYR A 67 1.81 -4.55 5.75
C TYR A 67 2.31 -5.79 5.00
N LEU A 68 1.47 -6.33 4.14
CA LEU A 68 1.77 -7.49 3.32
C LEU A 68 1.80 -7.05 1.86
N PRO A 69 2.88 -7.32 1.10
CA PRO A 69 2.84 -7.16 -0.36
C PRO A 69 1.84 -8.16 -0.94
N VAL A 70 1.04 -7.70 -1.90
CA VAL A 70 0.13 -8.61 -2.60
C VAL A 70 0.90 -9.57 -3.50
N LEU A 71 0.36 -10.76 -3.72
CA LEU A 71 1.03 -11.85 -4.45
C LEU A 71 1.53 -11.45 -5.85
N THR A 72 0.86 -10.53 -6.55
CA THR A 72 1.36 -10.00 -7.84
C THR A 72 2.72 -9.31 -7.74
N LEU A 73 3.12 -8.84 -6.56
CA LEU A 73 4.49 -8.37 -6.30
C LEU A 73 5.46 -9.51 -5.99
N LEU A 74 5.00 -10.59 -5.36
CA LEU A 74 5.85 -11.73 -4.99
C LEU A 74 6.25 -12.60 -6.18
N LEU A 75 5.45 -12.60 -7.25
CA LEU A 75 5.68 -13.42 -8.44
C LEU A 75 6.59 -12.75 -9.49
N ASN A 76 6.88 -11.45 -9.34
CA ASN A 76 7.69 -10.65 -10.28
C ASN A 76 9.14 -10.43 -9.80
N ASN A 77 9.59 -11.17 -8.79
CA ASN A 77 10.96 -11.10 -8.25
C ASN A 77 11.70 -12.42 -8.48
#